data_AF-A0A939W2Z9-F1
#
_entry.id   AF-A0A939W2Z9-F1
#
_cell.length_a   1.000
_cell.length_b   1.000
_cell.length_c   1.000
_cell.angle_alpha   90.00
_cell.angle_beta   90.00
_cell.angle_gamma   90.00
#
_symmetry.space_group_name_H-M   'P 1'
#
loop_
_entity.id
_entity.type
_entity.pdbx_description
1 polymer ?
#
loop_
_entity_poly.entity_id
_entity_poly.type
_entity_poly.pdbx_seq_one_letter_code
_entity_poly.pdbx_strand_id
1 'polypeptide(L)'
;MGNDNKIKQTNDQRHKEVLLFLNDELNRLQTVNSSNSYDLEKEYEKTRKNKSLFSTLLLTISLLVVFLSAWGITAYINTKNEEITVNLQEFEGLNVKNLLDSVSKVQANYDNAMKNKTNITSDRDVALRKAEEKRDSELFVIESLNLDDKKEVQKRKNAVLQEYNDSVEQINEYYEPQIVLADNELAEYKKQLDEYDTAKLEAARQQEQALDSERRVHRLEMEKLSKEYDERILALQESYAKERQDNSDQVRRQVSEVSQKYVQEINLLDPDLTLTSTQGIVNTINAQEYEAFDYEAFIDENEIEDDTLETGLALFQQNYNKFNAVQEPFESIPYKKSAPAYIQASKNLVNNMGTVFEETALKVTEEKQELNDKIDDLEQEVSGLNNQIEKIRRDSEAEKAALQQSLEAAFLQEKQQITQEYVGLYDGILASVKAAAVVVSANSKDSIRIYVVPEQRAHITEAGVGAEIKGTKTVKGIIKPIADDPGFYRFESALDKVGNPVDFDFSLVAPGQIVKVSAK
;
A
#
# COMPACT_ATOMS: atom_id res chain seq x y z
N MET A 1 55.12 64.85 17.76
CA MET A 1 53.77 64.61 18.31
C MET A 1 52.80 64.85 17.15
N GLY A 2 51.90 63.97 16.70
CA GLY A 2 51.44 62.66 17.15
C GLY A 2 50.09 62.38 16.47
N ASN A 3 49.85 61.11 16.13
CA ASN A 3 48.64 60.45 15.58
C ASN A 3 48.21 60.77 14.14
N ASP A 4 48.26 59.82 13.21
CA ASP A 4 47.53 58.53 13.12
C ASP A 4 46.03 58.70 12.88
N ASN A 5 45.60 58.45 11.63
CA ASN A 5 44.39 57.66 11.43
C ASN A 5 44.55 56.67 10.27
N LYS A 6 44.30 55.42 10.64
CA LYS A 6 44.53 54.17 9.91
C LYS A 6 43.42 53.94 8.88
N ILE A 7 43.79 53.72 7.62
CA ILE A 7 42.91 52.98 6.69
C ILE A 7 43.32 51.51 6.80
N LYS A 8 42.45 50.74 7.45
CA LYS A 8 42.56 49.29 7.58
C LYS A 8 42.47 48.65 6.20
N GLN A 9 43.51 47.93 5.83
CA GLN A 9 43.43 46.83 4.88
C GLN A 9 42.40 45.83 5.39
N THR A 10 41.36 45.57 4.60
CA THR A 10 40.48 44.43 4.81
C THR A 10 40.04 43.87 3.46
N ASN A 11 40.42 42.62 3.26
CA ASN A 11 39.80 41.60 2.40
C ASN A 11 40.04 41.64 0.90
N ASP A 12 41.30 41.30 0.62
CA ASP A 12 41.90 40.72 -0.56
C ASP A 12 41.37 39.29 -0.89
N GLN A 13 40.09 39.16 -1.28
CA GLN A 13 39.51 37.85 -1.64
C GLN A 13 38.51 37.82 -2.82
N ARG A 14 38.37 38.86 -3.65
CA ARG A 14 37.38 38.83 -4.76
C ARG A 14 37.88 38.88 -6.20
N HIS A 15 39.19 38.97 -6.48
CA HIS A 15 39.66 39.08 -7.87
C HIS A 15 40.83 38.17 -8.28
N LYS A 16 40.98 36.98 -7.65
CA LYS A 16 41.99 36.00 -8.10
C LYS A 16 41.62 35.23 -9.38
N GLU A 17 40.36 35.22 -9.79
CA GLU A 17 39.92 34.45 -10.97
C GLU A 17 39.94 35.27 -12.28
N VAL A 18 39.91 36.60 -12.19
CA VAL A 18 39.96 37.51 -13.36
C VAL A 18 41.41 37.93 -13.70
N LEU A 19 42.35 37.77 -12.76
CA LEU A 19 43.77 38.06 -12.94
C LEU A 19 44.57 36.93 -13.62
N LEU A 20 43.98 35.76 -13.85
CA LEU A 20 44.62 34.63 -14.54
C LEU A 20 44.49 34.71 -16.08
N PHE A 21 43.55 35.51 -16.60
CA PHE A 21 43.30 35.63 -18.05
C PHE A 21 43.87 36.91 -18.70
N LEU A 22 44.45 37.83 -17.92
CA LEU A 22 44.99 39.11 -18.42
C LEU A 22 46.51 39.27 -18.22
N ASN A 23 47.19 38.25 -17.66
CA ASN A 23 48.60 38.35 -17.31
C ASN A 23 49.54 38.29 -18.54
N ASP A 24 49.11 37.67 -19.65
CA ASP A 24 49.94 37.58 -20.87
C ASP A 24 49.84 38.80 -21.80
N GLU A 25 48.78 39.61 -21.70
CA GLU A 25 48.63 40.83 -22.53
C GLU A 25 49.12 42.11 -21.84
N LEU A 26 49.07 42.19 -20.50
CA LEU A 26 49.60 43.36 -19.75
C LEU A 26 51.13 43.38 -19.68
N ASN A 27 51.81 42.24 -19.73
CA ASN A 27 53.27 42.15 -19.71
C ASN A 27 53.95 42.56 -21.04
N ARG A 28 53.17 42.73 -22.13
CA ARG A 28 53.67 43.28 -23.41
C ARG A 28 53.56 44.81 -23.52
N LEU A 29 52.85 45.48 -22.63
CA LEU A 29 52.75 46.95 -22.61
C LEU A 29 53.70 47.61 -21.61
N GLN A 30 54.37 46.84 -20.75
CA GLN A 30 55.21 47.36 -19.67
C GLN A 30 56.72 47.42 -19.99
N THR A 31 57.14 47.04 -21.20
CA THR A 31 58.56 47.03 -21.63
C THR A 31 58.95 48.13 -22.63
N VAL A 32 58.11 49.16 -22.84
CA VAL A 32 58.42 50.28 -23.77
C VAL A 32 58.49 51.67 -23.09
N ASN A 33 58.34 51.77 -21.77
CA ASN A 33 58.46 53.06 -21.06
C ASN A 33 59.69 53.11 -20.14
N SER A 34 60.87 53.24 -20.75
CA SER A 34 62.03 53.85 -20.10
C SER A 34 62.64 54.90 -21.03
N SER A 35 61.90 55.97 -21.30
CA SER A 35 62.48 57.18 -21.88
C SER A 35 63.08 58.01 -20.75
N ASN A 36 64.41 58.10 -20.76
CA ASN A 36 65.22 59.04 -19.98
C ASN A 36 64.60 60.44 -20.01
N SER A 37 64.12 60.93 -18.87
CA SER A 37 63.74 62.32 -18.69
C SER A 37 65.00 63.19 -18.73
N TYR A 38 65.10 64.01 -19.78
CA TYR A 38 66.12 65.05 -19.94
C TYR A 38 65.86 66.16 -18.91
N ASP A 39 66.74 66.25 -17.92
CA ASP A 39 66.62 67.19 -16.80
C ASP A 39 67.27 68.53 -17.18
N LEU A 40 66.42 69.47 -17.61
CA LEU A 40 66.81 70.82 -18.06
C LEU A 40 67.56 71.61 -16.99
N GLU A 41 67.28 71.38 -15.70
CA GLU A 41 67.93 72.11 -14.60
C GLU A 41 69.42 71.76 -14.46
N LYS A 42 69.82 70.53 -14.82
CA LYS A 42 71.21 70.06 -14.74
C LYS A 42 72.12 70.54 -15.87
N GLU A 43 71.55 70.92 -17.02
CA GLU A 43 72.27 71.50 -18.17
C GLU A 43 72.47 73.02 -18.02
N TYR A 44 71.53 73.73 -17.38
CA TYR A 44 71.64 75.17 -17.14
C TYR A 44 72.78 75.56 -16.17
N GLU A 45 73.20 74.66 -15.29
CA GLU A 45 74.35 74.91 -14.39
C GLU A 45 75.71 74.82 -15.11
N LYS A 46 75.80 74.09 -16.23
CA LYS A 46 77.06 73.90 -16.98
C LYS A 46 77.41 75.04 -17.95
N THR A 47 76.46 75.88 -18.33
CA THR A 47 76.69 76.99 -19.29
C THR A 47 77.02 78.34 -18.63
N ARG A 48 76.93 78.44 -17.28
CA ARG A 48 77.14 79.70 -16.54
C ARG A 48 78.61 80.19 -16.47
N LYS A 49 79.59 79.42 -16.93
CA LYS A 49 81.03 79.75 -16.78
C LYS A 49 81.75 80.25 -18.03
N ASN A 50 81.08 80.42 -19.18
CA ASN A 50 81.73 80.92 -20.40
C ASN A 50 81.11 82.24 -20.88
N LYS A 51 81.51 83.36 -20.26
CA LYS A 51 81.17 84.70 -20.76
C LYS A 51 82.12 85.09 -21.90
N SER A 52 81.75 84.73 -23.13
CA SER A 52 82.41 85.24 -24.33
C SER A 52 81.85 86.62 -24.68
N LEU A 53 82.72 87.65 -24.76
CA LEU A 53 82.33 89.00 -25.20
C LEU A 53 81.61 88.99 -26.57
N PHE A 54 81.87 87.98 -27.40
CA PHE A 54 81.22 87.79 -28.70
C PHE A 54 79.73 87.48 -28.60
N SER A 55 79.28 86.73 -27.57
CA SER A 55 77.85 86.42 -27.43
C SER A 55 77.05 87.65 -26.97
N THR A 56 77.61 88.49 -26.11
CA THR A 56 77.00 89.77 -25.72
C THR A 56 76.87 90.74 -26.89
N LEU A 57 77.84 90.76 -27.82
CA LEU A 57 77.79 91.61 -29.01
C LEU A 57 76.75 91.09 -30.04
N LEU A 58 76.69 89.77 -30.22
CA LEU A 58 75.67 89.15 -31.09
C LEU A 58 74.25 89.37 -30.55
N LEU A 59 74.07 89.30 -29.23
CA LEU A 59 72.79 89.50 -28.57
C LEU A 59 72.35 90.98 -28.60
N THR A 60 73.29 91.92 -28.49
CA THR A 60 72.95 93.35 -28.67
C THR A 60 72.58 93.67 -30.11
N ILE A 61 73.25 93.08 -31.12
CA ILE A 61 72.88 93.27 -32.53
C ILE A 61 71.52 92.64 -32.84
N SER A 62 71.23 91.42 -32.36
CA SER A 62 69.92 90.80 -32.61
C SER A 62 68.79 91.58 -31.93
N LEU A 63 69.03 92.11 -30.73
CA LEU A 63 68.06 92.91 -30.01
C LEU A 63 67.83 94.26 -30.71
N LEU A 64 68.87 94.85 -31.30
CA LEU A 64 68.76 96.09 -32.09
C LEU A 64 68.00 95.86 -33.41
N VAL A 65 68.21 94.72 -34.07
CA VAL A 65 67.44 94.33 -35.26
C VAL A 65 65.96 94.10 -34.91
N VAL A 66 65.68 93.40 -33.82
CA VAL A 66 64.30 93.20 -33.34
C VAL A 66 63.64 94.54 -32.97
N PHE A 67 64.38 95.44 -32.33
CA PHE A 67 63.89 96.78 -31.99
C PHE A 67 63.59 97.62 -33.24
N LEU A 68 64.47 97.58 -34.25
CA LEU A 68 64.26 98.24 -35.54
C LEU A 68 63.11 97.63 -36.33
N SER A 69 62.94 96.30 -36.30
CA SER A 69 61.81 95.64 -36.95
C SER A 69 60.50 95.94 -36.23
N ALA A 70 60.49 95.95 -34.90
CA ALA A 70 59.31 96.29 -34.12
C ALA A 70 58.94 97.76 -34.31
N TRP A 71 59.92 98.67 -34.30
CA TRP A 71 59.70 100.09 -34.59
C TRP A 71 59.24 100.31 -36.03
N GLY A 72 59.83 99.62 -37.01
CA GLY A 72 59.40 99.66 -38.41
C GLY A 72 57.98 99.15 -38.64
N ILE A 73 57.61 98.04 -38.00
CA ILE A 73 56.24 97.50 -38.03
C ILE A 73 55.28 98.46 -37.33
N THR A 74 55.65 99.02 -36.18
CA THR A 74 54.81 99.97 -35.43
C THR A 74 54.61 101.28 -36.20
N ALA A 75 55.67 101.81 -36.82
CA ALA A 75 55.60 103.01 -37.65
C ALA A 75 54.77 102.77 -38.93
N TYR A 76 54.91 101.59 -39.56
CA TYR A 76 54.12 101.18 -40.72
C TYR A 76 52.64 100.98 -40.38
N ILE A 77 52.35 100.39 -39.22
CA ILE A 77 50.97 100.25 -38.70
C ILE A 77 50.40 101.64 -38.40
N ASN A 78 51.13 102.55 -37.77
CA ASN A 78 50.64 103.91 -37.50
C ASN A 78 50.39 104.72 -38.77
N THR A 79 51.18 104.55 -39.84
CA THR A 79 50.91 105.21 -41.13
C THR A 79 49.75 104.58 -41.90
N LYS A 80 49.39 103.33 -41.60
CA LYS A 80 48.21 102.64 -42.16
C LYS A 80 46.94 102.79 -41.29
N ASN A 81 47.08 103.11 -40.01
CA ASN A 81 45.96 103.28 -39.07
C ASN A 81 45.24 104.63 -39.19
N GLU A 82 45.82 105.64 -39.84
CA GLU A 82 45.10 106.91 -40.11
C GLU A 82 44.05 106.78 -41.23
N GLU A 83 43.95 105.64 -41.91
CA GLU A 83 42.97 105.42 -42.99
C GLU A 83 42.26 104.05 -42.90
N ILE A 84 42.03 103.52 -41.70
CA ILE A 84 41.09 102.42 -41.51
C ILE A 84 39.73 103.02 -41.12
N THR A 85 38.94 103.30 -42.15
CA THR A 85 37.48 103.32 -41.98
C THR A 85 37.08 101.95 -41.46
N VAL A 86 36.63 101.89 -40.21
CA VAL A 86 36.05 100.67 -39.63
C VAL A 86 34.87 100.29 -40.50
N ASN A 87 35.08 99.32 -41.39
CA ASN A 87 34.07 98.86 -42.32
C ASN A 87 33.09 98.02 -41.52
N LEU A 88 31.88 98.55 -41.29
CA LEU A 88 30.79 97.90 -40.53
C LEU A 88 30.43 96.49 -41.04
N GLN A 89 30.90 96.11 -42.23
CA GLN A 89 30.66 94.82 -42.88
C GLN A 89 31.37 93.62 -42.21
N GLU A 90 32.52 93.81 -41.56
CA GLU A 90 33.20 92.73 -40.83
C GLU A 90 32.50 92.39 -39.49
N PHE A 91 31.79 93.35 -38.90
CA PHE A 91 30.99 93.14 -37.70
C PHE A 91 29.66 92.41 -37.99
N GLU A 92 29.08 92.59 -39.19
CA GLU A 92 27.93 91.79 -39.64
C GLU A 92 28.30 90.31 -39.81
N GLY A 93 29.46 90.01 -40.43
CA GLY A 93 29.93 88.62 -40.62
C GLY A 93 30.23 87.88 -39.30
N LEU A 94 30.78 88.58 -38.30
CA LEU A 94 31.03 88.04 -36.96
C LEU A 94 29.73 87.77 -36.18
N ASN A 95 28.75 88.65 -36.31
CA ASN A 95 27.44 88.47 -35.70
C ASN A 95 26.66 87.31 -36.35
N VAL A 96 26.73 87.18 -37.69
CA VAL A 96 26.12 86.08 -38.44
C VAL A 96 26.76 84.74 -38.09
N LYS A 97 28.09 84.67 -37.98
CA LYS A 97 28.79 83.44 -37.58
C LYS A 97 28.44 83.02 -36.14
N ASN A 98 28.44 83.95 -35.19
CA ASN A 98 28.06 83.65 -33.81
C ASN A 98 26.60 83.22 -33.69
N LEU A 99 25.70 83.80 -34.49
CA LEU A 99 24.30 83.39 -34.58
C LEU A 99 24.17 81.97 -35.15
N LEU A 100 24.86 81.65 -36.25
CA LEU A 100 24.87 80.32 -36.87
C LEU A 100 25.51 79.25 -35.98
N ASP A 101 26.62 79.55 -35.31
CA ASP A 101 27.25 78.64 -34.35
C ASP A 101 26.34 78.42 -33.14
N SER A 102 25.66 79.46 -32.64
CA SER A 102 24.70 79.33 -31.54
C SER A 102 23.49 78.48 -31.95
N VAL A 103 22.92 78.73 -33.13
CA VAL A 103 21.77 77.94 -33.61
C VAL A 103 22.18 76.52 -33.94
N SER A 104 23.36 76.30 -34.53
CA SER A 104 23.88 74.95 -34.79
C SER A 104 24.12 74.20 -33.48
N LYS A 105 24.57 74.88 -32.42
CA LYS A 105 24.74 74.30 -31.09
C LYS A 105 23.38 73.96 -30.45
N VAL A 106 22.40 74.85 -30.53
CA VAL A 106 21.04 74.59 -30.02
C VAL A 106 20.37 73.45 -30.81
N GLN A 107 20.53 73.41 -32.14
CA GLN A 107 20.04 72.31 -32.98
C GLN A 107 20.72 70.99 -32.64
N ALA A 108 22.04 70.97 -32.49
CA ALA A 108 22.76 69.76 -32.07
C ALA A 108 22.31 69.28 -30.69
N ASN A 109 22.05 70.20 -29.76
CA ASN A 109 21.50 69.87 -28.45
C ASN A 109 20.07 69.32 -28.54
N TYR A 110 19.22 69.90 -29.40
CA TYR A 110 17.88 69.39 -29.69
C TYR A 110 17.93 67.97 -30.26
N ASP A 111 18.76 67.73 -31.27
CA ASP A 111 18.91 66.42 -31.92
C ASP A 111 19.45 65.37 -30.92
N ASN A 112 20.41 65.75 -30.07
CA ASN A 112 20.92 64.88 -29.01
C ASN A 112 19.86 64.57 -27.94
N ALA A 113 19.08 65.57 -27.50
CA ALA A 113 17.98 65.36 -26.56
C ALA A 113 16.88 64.46 -27.16
N MET A 114 16.60 64.61 -28.46
CA MET A 114 15.63 63.78 -29.18
C MET A 114 16.12 62.33 -29.28
N LYS A 115 17.40 62.13 -29.58
CA LYS A 115 18.04 60.82 -29.57
C LYS A 115 18.02 60.20 -28.18
N ASN A 116 18.33 60.98 -27.14
CA ASN A 116 18.28 60.52 -25.75
C ASN A 116 16.87 60.06 -25.36
N LYS A 117 15.84 60.87 -25.64
CA LYS A 117 14.43 60.48 -25.42
C LYS A 117 14.08 59.17 -26.14
N THR A 118 14.49 59.05 -27.39
CA THR A 118 14.22 57.85 -28.21
C THR A 118 14.88 56.62 -27.59
N ASN A 119 16.12 56.73 -27.14
CA ASN A 119 16.83 55.65 -26.46
C ASN A 119 16.15 55.24 -25.16
N ILE A 120 15.83 56.20 -24.28
CA ILE A 120 15.15 55.95 -22.99
C ILE A 120 13.80 55.27 -23.22
N THR A 121 13.04 55.72 -24.21
CA THR A 121 11.73 55.13 -24.56
C THR A 121 11.90 53.69 -25.09
N SER A 122 12.89 53.47 -25.97
CA SER A 122 13.21 52.15 -26.49
C SER A 122 13.64 51.18 -25.39
N ASP A 123 14.47 51.63 -24.44
CA ASP A 123 14.95 50.82 -23.32
C ASP A 123 13.80 50.44 -22.38
N ARG A 124 12.88 51.38 -22.11
CA ARG A 124 11.63 51.09 -21.38
C ARG A 124 10.80 50.02 -22.08
N ASP A 125 10.58 50.16 -23.38
CA ASP A 125 9.75 49.21 -24.14
C ASP A 125 10.38 47.81 -24.19
N VAL A 126 11.71 47.72 -24.26
CA VAL A 126 12.45 46.45 -24.14
C VAL A 126 12.31 45.85 -22.74
N ALA A 127 12.36 46.66 -21.68
CA ALA A 127 12.17 46.21 -20.31
C ALA A 127 10.74 45.68 -20.08
N LEU A 128 9.72 46.39 -20.58
CA LEU A 128 8.32 45.96 -20.52
C LEU A 128 8.10 44.62 -21.23
N ARG A 129 8.62 44.48 -22.45
CA ARG A 129 8.51 43.23 -23.22
C ARG A 129 9.17 42.06 -22.49
N LYS A 130 10.33 42.29 -21.85
CA LYS A 130 11.00 41.26 -21.03
C LYS A 130 10.14 40.82 -19.82
N ALA A 131 9.42 41.74 -19.18
CA ALA A 131 8.50 41.42 -18.10
C ALA A 131 7.29 40.60 -18.60
N GLU A 132 6.75 40.94 -19.77
CA GLU A 132 5.67 40.18 -20.42
C GLU A 132 6.10 38.75 -20.79
N GLU A 133 7.26 38.60 -21.42
CA GLU A 133 7.82 37.29 -21.78
C GLU A 133 8.03 36.40 -20.55
N LYS A 134 8.53 36.97 -19.45
CA LYS A 134 8.71 36.26 -18.17
C LYS A 134 7.37 35.77 -17.64
N ARG A 135 6.37 36.65 -17.55
CA ARG A 135 5.00 36.32 -17.13
C ARG A 135 4.44 35.17 -17.96
N ASP A 136 4.50 35.27 -19.28
CA ASP A 136 3.91 34.28 -20.18
C ASP A 136 4.61 32.92 -20.09
N SER A 137 5.93 32.93 -19.90
CA SER A 137 6.70 31.70 -19.68
C SER A 137 6.32 31.03 -18.35
N GLU A 138 6.23 31.77 -17.25
CA GLU A 138 5.89 31.22 -15.94
C GLU A 138 4.45 30.73 -15.87
N LEU A 139 3.50 31.45 -16.48
CA LEU A 139 2.12 30.99 -16.60
C LEU A 139 2.03 29.69 -17.40
N PHE A 140 2.77 29.57 -18.50
CA PHE A 140 2.83 28.33 -19.28
C PHE A 140 3.37 27.17 -18.45
N VAL A 141 4.43 27.39 -17.65
CA VAL A 141 4.96 26.37 -16.75
C VAL A 141 3.89 25.92 -15.75
N ILE A 142 3.18 26.86 -15.10
CA ILE A 142 2.11 26.52 -14.14
C ILE A 142 1.01 25.69 -14.80
N GLU A 143 0.59 26.04 -16.02
CA GLU A 143 -0.43 25.31 -16.76
C GLU A 143 0.04 23.91 -17.18
N SER A 144 1.29 23.78 -17.58
CA SER A 144 1.89 22.51 -18.01
C SER A 144 2.08 21.51 -16.86
N LEU A 145 2.13 21.97 -15.61
CA LEU A 145 2.27 21.12 -14.42
C LEU A 145 0.99 20.35 -14.10
N ASN A 146 -0.14 20.68 -14.73
CA ASN A 146 -1.43 19.99 -14.59
C ASN A 146 -1.77 19.61 -13.12
N LEU A 147 -1.66 20.59 -12.22
CA LEU A 147 -1.92 20.39 -10.80
C LEU A 147 -3.44 20.27 -10.56
N ASP A 148 -3.86 19.26 -9.82
CA ASP A 148 -5.29 19.03 -9.52
C ASP A 148 -5.89 20.07 -8.55
N ASP A 149 -5.06 20.64 -7.65
CA ASP A 149 -5.52 21.67 -6.72
C ASP A 149 -5.68 23.01 -7.44
N LYS A 150 -6.90 23.27 -7.90
CA LYS A 150 -7.28 24.53 -8.55
C LYS A 150 -7.01 25.76 -7.69
N LYS A 151 -7.05 25.67 -6.36
CA LYS A 151 -6.76 26.81 -5.47
C LYS A 151 -5.28 27.13 -5.47
N GLU A 152 -4.43 26.11 -5.38
CA GLU A 152 -2.98 26.28 -5.45
C GLU A 152 -2.54 26.79 -6.83
N VAL A 153 -3.13 26.27 -7.91
CA VAL A 153 -2.92 26.79 -9.28
C VAL A 153 -3.25 28.29 -9.34
N GLN A 154 -4.42 28.68 -8.84
CA GLN A 154 -4.84 30.08 -8.88
C GLN A 154 -3.93 30.97 -8.02
N LYS A 155 -3.50 30.48 -6.85
CA LYS A 155 -2.55 31.19 -5.98
C LYS A 155 -1.23 31.45 -6.70
N ARG A 156 -0.67 30.46 -7.39
CA ARG A 156 0.56 30.60 -8.17
C ARG A 156 0.39 31.56 -9.34
N LYS A 157 -0.71 31.45 -10.09
CA LYS A 157 -1.02 32.40 -11.18
C LYS A 157 -1.12 33.83 -10.68
N ASN A 158 -1.79 34.06 -9.55
CA ASN A 158 -1.89 35.38 -8.94
C ASN A 158 -0.53 35.91 -8.49
N ALA A 159 0.35 35.07 -7.97
CA ALA A 159 1.71 35.49 -7.59
C ALA A 159 2.53 35.95 -8.80
N VAL A 160 2.46 35.23 -9.92
CA VAL A 160 3.11 35.64 -11.19
C VAL A 160 2.53 36.95 -11.72
N LEU A 161 1.20 37.11 -11.67
CA LEU A 161 0.55 38.36 -12.08
C LEU A 161 0.94 39.55 -11.19
N GLN A 162 1.07 39.31 -9.89
CA GLN A 162 1.54 40.32 -8.95
C GLN A 162 2.99 40.72 -9.25
N GLU A 163 3.88 39.75 -9.43
CA GLU A 163 5.29 40.03 -9.77
C GLU A 163 5.43 40.77 -11.10
N TYR A 164 4.59 40.45 -12.10
CA TYR A 164 4.52 41.20 -13.35
C TYR A 164 4.10 42.65 -13.12
N ASN A 165 3.03 42.88 -12.34
CA ASN A 165 2.56 44.24 -12.05
C ASN A 165 3.61 45.05 -11.29
N ASP A 166 4.25 44.45 -10.28
CA ASP A 166 5.33 45.08 -9.50
C ASP A 166 6.52 45.43 -10.41
N SER A 167 6.86 44.55 -11.36
CA SER A 167 7.91 44.80 -12.35
C SER A 167 7.54 45.96 -13.30
N VAL A 168 6.30 46.00 -13.79
CA VAL A 168 5.81 47.10 -14.64
C VAL A 168 5.83 48.42 -13.89
N GLU A 169 5.41 48.43 -12.62
CA GLU A 169 5.46 49.61 -11.76
C GLU A 169 6.90 50.11 -11.59
N GLN A 170 7.85 49.23 -11.24
CA GLN A 170 9.27 49.59 -11.11
C GLN A 170 9.88 50.11 -12.42
N ILE A 171 9.53 49.52 -13.57
CA ILE A 171 9.97 49.99 -14.88
C ILE A 171 9.44 51.41 -15.13
N ASN A 172 8.16 51.64 -14.88
CA ASN A 172 7.55 52.96 -15.08
C ASN A 172 8.13 54.00 -14.10
N GLU A 173 8.31 53.66 -12.82
CA GLU A 173 8.94 54.53 -11.83
C GLU A 173 10.37 54.93 -12.22
N TYR A 174 11.11 54.04 -12.88
CA TYR A 174 12.47 54.31 -13.32
C TYR A 174 12.53 55.17 -14.59
N TYR A 175 11.78 54.83 -15.62
CA TYR A 175 11.90 55.46 -16.95
C TYR A 175 11.03 56.70 -17.12
N GLU A 176 9.83 56.74 -16.54
CA GLU A 176 8.88 57.82 -16.82
C GLU A 176 9.38 59.20 -16.36
N PRO A 177 10.02 59.35 -15.17
CA PRO A 177 10.64 60.62 -14.79
C PRO A 177 11.72 61.08 -15.77
N GLN A 178 12.50 60.14 -16.35
CA GLN A 178 13.56 60.45 -17.31
C GLN A 178 12.99 60.90 -18.65
N ILE A 179 11.89 60.29 -19.10
CA ILE A 179 11.17 60.69 -20.30
C ILE A 179 10.60 62.11 -20.12
N VAL A 180 9.99 62.41 -18.96
CA VAL A 180 9.47 63.75 -18.66
C VAL A 180 10.60 64.80 -18.64
N LEU A 181 11.76 64.48 -18.07
CA LEU A 181 12.93 65.38 -18.10
C LEU A 181 13.39 65.64 -19.54
N ALA A 182 13.52 64.58 -20.36
CA ALA A 182 13.92 64.72 -21.76
C ALA A 182 12.87 65.51 -22.59
N ASP A 183 11.59 65.37 -22.28
CA ASP A 183 10.51 66.15 -22.91
C ASP A 183 10.59 67.64 -22.55
N ASN A 184 10.89 67.97 -21.30
CA ASN A 184 11.09 69.35 -20.87
C ASN A 184 12.32 69.98 -21.55
N GLU A 185 13.44 69.25 -21.65
CA GLU A 185 14.64 69.70 -22.36
C GLU A 185 14.36 69.95 -23.85
N LEU A 186 13.63 69.04 -24.50
CA LEU A 186 13.20 69.21 -25.89
C LEU A 186 12.31 70.43 -26.09
N ALA A 187 11.38 70.67 -25.17
CA ALA A 187 10.51 71.85 -25.21
C ALA A 187 11.33 73.15 -25.05
N GLU A 188 12.33 73.17 -24.18
CA GLU A 188 13.21 74.31 -23.98
C GLU A 188 14.08 74.59 -25.21
N TYR A 189 14.73 73.58 -25.78
CA TYR A 189 15.50 73.75 -27.02
C TYR A 189 14.63 74.14 -28.20
N LYS A 190 13.40 73.62 -28.29
CA LYS A 190 12.44 74.03 -29.30
C LYS A 190 12.07 75.50 -29.16
N LYS A 191 11.81 75.97 -27.94
CA LYS A 191 11.54 77.39 -27.67
C LYS A 191 12.73 78.26 -28.04
N GLN A 192 13.96 77.84 -27.69
CA GLN A 192 15.17 78.56 -28.09
C GLN A 192 15.31 78.60 -29.63
N LEU A 193 15.02 77.51 -30.34
CA LEU A 193 14.99 77.47 -31.81
C LEU A 193 13.95 78.43 -32.41
N ASP A 194 12.75 78.47 -31.82
CA ASP A 194 11.64 79.34 -32.26
C ASP A 194 11.92 80.84 -32.00
N GLU A 195 12.76 81.17 -31.01
CA GLU A 195 13.22 82.55 -30.72
C GLU A 195 14.19 83.09 -31.80
N TYR A 196 14.79 82.21 -32.62
CA TYR A 196 15.62 82.63 -33.75
C TYR A 196 14.76 82.87 -35.00
N ASP A 197 14.67 84.13 -35.41
CA ASP A 197 13.91 84.60 -36.59
C ASP A 197 14.30 83.82 -37.86
N THR A 198 13.37 82.99 -38.36
CA THR A 198 13.57 82.07 -39.50
C THR A 198 14.07 82.80 -40.75
N ALA A 199 13.66 84.06 -40.96
CA ALA A 199 14.10 84.88 -42.08
C ALA A 199 15.59 85.30 -41.98
N LYS A 200 16.11 85.55 -40.77
CA LYS A 200 17.54 85.85 -40.55
C LYS A 200 18.40 84.61 -40.63
N LEU A 201 17.85 83.45 -40.25
CA LEU A 201 18.53 82.16 -40.32
C LEU A 201 18.77 81.71 -41.78
N GLU A 202 17.80 81.92 -42.66
CA GLU A 202 17.94 81.62 -44.08
C GLU A 202 18.90 82.57 -44.79
N ALA A 203 18.87 83.86 -44.46
CA ALA A 203 19.83 84.84 -44.98
C ALA A 203 21.27 84.50 -44.55
N ALA A 204 21.48 84.11 -43.28
CA ALA A 204 22.76 83.65 -42.76
C ALA A 204 23.24 82.37 -43.45
N ARG A 205 22.35 81.38 -43.66
CA ARG A 205 22.65 80.13 -44.38
C ARG A 205 23.03 80.36 -45.85
N GLN A 206 22.39 81.30 -46.54
CA GLN A 206 22.73 81.63 -47.93
C GLN A 206 24.12 82.29 -48.03
N GLN A 207 24.52 83.08 -47.04
CA GLN A 207 25.85 83.69 -46.97
C GLN A 207 26.96 82.67 -46.64
N GLU A 208 26.68 81.65 -45.82
CA GLU A 208 27.64 80.59 -45.45
C GLU A 208 27.75 79.48 -46.53
N GLN A 209 26.67 79.20 -47.27
CA GLN A 209 26.67 78.21 -48.38
C GLN A 209 27.68 78.50 -49.49
N ALA A 210 28.12 79.76 -49.62
CA ALA A 210 29.17 80.15 -50.57
C ALA A 210 30.60 79.82 -50.08
N LEU A 211 30.79 79.45 -48.80
CA LEU A 211 32.11 79.38 -48.16
C LEU A 211 32.53 78.02 -47.58
N ASP A 212 31.66 77.02 -47.43
CA ASP A 212 32.04 75.78 -46.72
C ASP A 212 31.58 74.45 -47.37
N SER A 213 32.40 73.95 -48.30
CA SER A 213 32.22 72.63 -48.94
C SER A 213 32.74 71.47 -48.08
N GLU A 214 33.74 71.68 -47.21
CA GLU A 214 34.31 70.65 -46.33
C GLU A 214 33.32 70.24 -45.23
N ARG A 215 32.62 71.18 -44.59
CA ARG A 215 31.57 70.85 -43.60
C ARG A 215 30.45 70.01 -44.20
N ARG A 216 30.12 70.22 -45.49
CA ARG A 216 29.07 69.44 -46.16
C ARG A 216 29.51 68.00 -46.41
N VAL A 217 30.76 67.78 -46.82
CA VAL A 217 31.32 66.43 -46.99
C VAL A 217 31.39 65.71 -45.64
N HIS A 218 31.94 66.36 -44.61
CA HIS A 218 32.03 65.78 -43.27
C HIS A 218 30.65 65.44 -42.70
N ARG A 219 29.63 66.29 -42.93
CA ARG A 219 28.25 66.02 -42.50
C ARG A 219 27.66 64.81 -43.21
N LEU A 220 27.87 64.67 -44.52
CA LEU A 220 27.42 63.51 -45.30
C LEU A 220 28.13 62.22 -44.88
N GLU A 221 29.43 62.29 -44.56
CA GLU A 221 30.19 61.16 -44.02
C GLU A 221 29.67 60.74 -42.64
N MET A 222 29.42 61.71 -41.75
CA MET A 222 28.82 61.46 -40.44
C MET A 222 27.39 60.90 -40.53
N GLU A 223 26.57 61.40 -41.46
CA GLU A 223 25.22 60.90 -41.70
C GLU A 223 25.24 59.46 -42.22
N LYS A 224 26.15 59.16 -43.15
CA LYS A 224 26.35 57.80 -43.67
C LYS A 224 26.82 56.85 -42.56
N LEU A 225 27.75 57.29 -41.72
CA LEU A 225 28.24 56.52 -40.58
C LEU A 225 27.14 56.28 -39.54
N SER A 226 26.36 57.32 -39.20
CA SER A 226 25.20 57.18 -38.30
C SER A 226 24.22 56.15 -38.84
N LYS A 227 23.86 56.25 -40.12
CA LYS A 227 22.93 55.34 -40.76
C LYS A 227 23.41 53.88 -40.73
N GLU A 228 24.70 53.65 -40.98
CA GLU A 228 25.28 52.30 -40.90
C GLU A 228 25.22 51.73 -39.47
N TYR A 229 25.49 52.54 -38.45
CA TYR A 229 25.35 52.13 -37.05
C TYR A 229 23.88 51.90 -36.67
N ASP A 230 22.97 52.76 -37.12
CA ASP A 230 21.53 52.62 -36.85
C ASP A 230 20.97 51.33 -37.48
N GLU A 231 21.37 51.01 -38.73
CA GLU A 231 21.03 49.74 -39.39
C GLU A 231 21.60 48.53 -38.63
N ARG A 232 22.83 48.64 -38.12
CA ARG A 232 23.47 47.56 -37.34
C ARG A 232 22.81 47.37 -35.97
N ILE A 233 22.39 48.44 -35.31
CA ILE A 233 21.64 48.40 -34.05
C ILE A 233 20.29 47.72 -34.28
N LEU A 234 19.57 48.08 -35.35
CA LEU A 234 18.30 47.45 -35.70
C LEU A 234 18.47 45.95 -35.98
N ALA A 235 19.49 45.56 -36.76
CA ALA A 235 19.78 44.14 -37.03
C ALA A 235 20.15 43.36 -35.76
N LEU A 236 20.91 43.96 -34.84
CA LEU A 236 21.22 43.37 -33.54
C LEU A 236 19.98 43.22 -32.66
N GLN A 237 19.12 44.24 -32.62
CA GLN A 237 17.85 44.20 -31.87
C GLN A 237 16.93 43.09 -32.40
N GLU A 238 16.83 42.94 -33.73
CA GLU A 238 16.04 41.88 -34.36
C GLU A 238 16.63 40.48 -34.07
N SER A 239 17.95 40.32 -34.14
CA SER A 239 18.63 39.07 -33.76
C SER A 239 18.39 38.71 -32.30
N TYR A 240 18.51 39.67 -31.37
CA TYR A 240 18.24 39.45 -29.95
C TYR A 240 16.78 39.14 -29.64
N ALA A 241 15.84 39.74 -30.40
CA ALA A 241 14.42 39.43 -30.28
C ALA A 241 14.15 37.99 -30.74
N LYS A 242 14.76 37.58 -31.86
CA LYS A 242 14.64 36.23 -32.39
C LYS A 242 15.23 35.17 -31.46
N GLU A 243 16.45 35.39 -30.96
CA GLU A 243 17.11 34.47 -30.02
C GLU A 243 16.30 34.27 -28.74
N ARG A 244 15.66 35.35 -28.24
CA ARG A 244 14.74 35.26 -27.10
C ARG A 244 13.50 34.45 -27.39
N GLN A 245 12.88 34.65 -28.56
CA GLN A 245 11.73 33.87 -29.00
C GLN A 245 12.08 32.39 -29.14
N ASP A 246 13.20 32.08 -29.82
CA ASP A 246 13.67 30.71 -30.03
C ASP A 246 13.95 30.02 -28.68
N ASN A 247 14.53 30.74 -27.70
CA ASN A 247 14.75 30.22 -26.36
C ASN A 247 13.42 29.97 -25.61
N SER A 248 12.46 30.89 -25.69
CA SER A 248 11.12 30.69 -25.10
C SER A 248 10.42 29.46 -25.68
N ASP A 249 10.46 29.30 -27.01
CA ASP A 249 9.88 28.16 -27.71
C ASP A 249 10.60 26.84 -27.38
N GLN A 250 11.91 26.89 -27.14
CA GLN A 250 12.69 25.75 -26.67
C GLN A 250 12.30 25.35 -25.25
N VAL A 251 12.19 26.30 -24.33
CA VAL A 251 11.75 26.05 -22.94
C VAL A 251 10.34 25.45 -22.95
N ARG A 252 9.41 26.01 -23.75
CA ARG A 252 8.05 25.46 -23.88
C ARG A 252 8.04 24.02 -24.39
N ARG A 253 8.86 23.70 -25.39
CA ARG A 253 9.01 22.33 -25.91
C ARG A 253 9.56 21.38 -24.85
N GLN A 254 10.65 21.75 -24.17
CA GLN A 254 11.25 20.92 -23.12
C GLN A 254 10.28 20.67 -21.96
N VAL A 255 9.56 21.71 -21.52
CA VAL A 255 8.55 21.59 -20.46
C VAL A 255 7.41 20.67 -20.90
N SER A 256 6.94 20.79 -22.16
CA SER A 256 5.89 19.90 -22.70
C SER A 256 6.36 18.45 -22.79
N GLU A 257 7.58 18.19 -23.26
CA GLU A 257 8.14 16.85 -23.36
C GLU A 257 8.28 16.20 -21.98
N VAL A 258 8.82 16.96 -21.01
CA VAL A 258 8.97 16.49 -19.62
C VAL A 258 7.60 16.27 -18.96
N SER A 259 6.66 17.19 -19.14
CA SER A 259 5.30 17.05 -18.62
C SER A 259 4.61 15.81 -19.20
N GLN A 260 4.66 15.61 -20.52
CA GLN A 260 4.09 14.42 -21.16
C GLN A 260 4.72 13.12 -20.66
N LYS A 261 6.04 13.08 -20.50
CA LYS A 261 6.75 11.92 -19.97
C LYS A 261 6.30 11.61 -18.53
N TYR A 262 6.22 12.60 -17.66
CA TYR A 262 5.75 12.40 -16.29
C TYR A 262 4.28 12.00 -16.24
N VAL A 263 3.42 12.56 -17.09
CA VAL A 263 2.01 12.12 -17.18
C VAL A 263 1.93 10.65 -17.58
N GLN A 264 2.75 10.19 -18.53
CA GLN A 264 2.81 8.77 -18.91
C GLN A 264 3.31 7.88 -17.77
N GLU A 265 4.37 8.28 -17.07
CA GLU A 265 4.89 7.54 -15.90
C GLU A 265 3.87 7.48 -14.76
N ILE A 266 3.20 8.60 -14.46
CA ILE A 266 2.11 8.65 -13.46
C ILE A 266 0.96 7.72 -13.89
N ASN A 267 0.60 7.69 -15.18
CA ASN A 267 -0.44 6.79 -15.68
C ASN A 267 -0.08 5.31 -15.57
N LEU A 268 1.21 4.95 -15.56
CA LEU A 268 1.66 3.58 -15.30
C LEU A 268 1.58 3.22 -13.82
N LEU A 269 1.83 4.18 -12.92
CA LEU A 269 1.82 3.98 -11.47
C LEU A 269 0.40 4.04 -10.86
N ASP A 270 -0.47 4.88 -11.42
CA ASP A 270 -1.88 5.04 -11.04
C ASP A 270 -2.75 4.94 -12.31
N PRO A 271 -2.97 3.72 -12.82
CA PRO A 271 -3.76 3.50 -14.02
C PRO A 271 -5.23 3.82 -13.78
N ASP A 272 -5.88 4.33 -14.83
CA ASP A 272 -7.34 4.44 -14.86
C ASP A 272 -7.91 3.09 -15.32
N LEU A 273 -8.49 2.36 -14.37
CA LEU A 273 -9.10 1.05 -14.59
C LEU A 273 -10.64 1.16 -14.64
N THR A 274 -11.21 2.36 -14.78
CA THR A 274 -12.68 2.53 -14.81
C THR A 274 -13.35 1.91 -16.03
N LEU A 275 -12.61 1.73 -17.14
CA LEU A 275 -13.12 1.18 -18.40
C LEU A 275 -12.91 -0.34 -18.53
N THR A 276 -12.37 -1.00 -17.52
CA THR A 276 -12.14 -2.45 -17.57
C THR A 276 -13.42 -3.21 -17.25
N SER A 277 -13.51 -4.46 -17.72
CA SER A 277 -14.62 -5.37 -17.41
C SER A 277 -14.76 -5.66 -15.91
N THR A 278 -13.74 -5.35 -15.10
CA THR A 278 -13.73 -5.57 -13.65
C THR A 278 -14.38 -4.45 -12.86
N GLN A 279 -14.66 -3.28 -13.46
CA GLN A 279 -15.25 -2.15 -12.73
C GLN A 279 -16.63 -2.47 -12.16
N GLY A 280 -17.45 -3.23 -12.90
CA GLY A 280 -18.76 -3.69 -12.40
C GLY A 280 -18.64 -4.58 -11.16
N ILE A 281 -17.60 -5.41 -11.10
CA ILE A 281 -17.30 -6.30 -9.96
C ILE A 281 -16.88 -5.46 -8.75
N VAL A 282 -15.93 -4.54 -8.94
CA VAL A 282 -15.45 -3.62 -7.89
C VAL A 282 -16.60 -2.80 -7.31
N ASN A 283 -17.47 -2.25 -8.15
CA ASN A 283 -18.62 -1.48 -7.69
C ASN A 283 -19.61 -2.33 -6.89
N THR A 284 -19.85 -3.58 -7.30
CA THR A 284 -20.76 -4.49 -6.58
C THR A 284 -20.21 -4.85 -5.21
N ILE A 285 -18.92 -5.18 -5.13
CA ILE A 285 -18.24 -5.52 -3.87
C ILE A 285 -18.21 -4.32 -2.91
N ASN A 286 -17.93 -3.12 -3.43
CA ASN A 286 -17.87 -1.90 -2.61
C ASN A 286 -19.26 -1.35 -2.23
N ALA A 287 -20.34 -1.81 -2.88
CA ALA A 287 -21.70 -1.41 -2.52
C ALA A 287 -22.20 -2.10 -1.24
N GLN A 288 -21.52 -3.17 -0.81
CA GLN A 288 -21.82 -3.88 0.42
C GLN A 288 -20.75 -3.57 1.46
N GLU A 289 -21.20 -3.32 2.68
CA GLU A 289 -20.32 -3.22 3.84
C GLU A 289 -20.23 -4.61 4.48
N TYR A 290 -19.00 -5.04 4.71
CA TYR A 290 -18.69 -6.29 5.40
C TYR A 290 -17.88 -5.94 6.64
N GLU A 291 -18.30 -6.46 7.78
CA GLU A 291 -17.58 -6.28 9.03
C GLU A 291 -16.19 -6.94 8.94
N ALA A 292 -15.26 -6.44 9.75
CA ALA A 292 -13.94 -7.04 9.83
C ALA A 292 -14.06 -8.41 10.50
N PHE A 293 -13.39 -9.42 9.93
CA PHE A 293 -13.36 -10.76 10.51
C PHE A 293 -12.74 -10.73 11.91
N ASP A 294 -13.49 -11.28 12.87
CA ASP A 294 -13.11 -11.39 14.29
C ASP A 294 -13.55 -12.74 14.84
N TYR A 295 -12.63 -13.70 14.83
CA TYR A 295 -12.97 -15.05 15.27
C TYR A 295 -13.28 -15.16 16.77
N GLU A 296 -12.72 -14.31 17.63
CA GLU A 296 -12.96 -14.40 19.08
C GLU A 296 -14.40 -14.01 19.37
N ALA A 297 -14.86 -12.91 18.75
CA ALA A 297 -16.25 -12.49 18.82
C ALA A 297 -17.20 -13.56 18.28
N PHE A 298 -16.86 -14.19 17.14
CA PHE A 298 -17.67 -15.25 16.54
C PHE A 298 -17.78 -16.51 17.43
N ILE A 299 -16.66 -16.97 18.02
CA ILE A 299 -16.66 -18.12 18.94
C ILE A 299 -17.50 -17.82 20.19
N ASP A 300 -17.31 -16.64 20.78
CA ASP A 300 -18.00 -16.21 21.99
C ASP A 300 -19.51 -16.07 21.78
N GLU A 301 -19.94 -15.49 20.64
CA GLU A 301 -21.35 -15.28 20.31
C GLU A 301 -22.11 -16.59 20.04
N ASN A 302 -21.42 -17.58 19.46
CA ASN A 302 -22.04 -18.84 19.04
C ASN A 302 -21.74 -20.02 19.97
N GLU A 303 -21.10 -19.79 21.12
CA GLU A 303 -20.78 -20.80 22.15
C GLU A 303 -20.10 -22.06 21.55
N ILE A 304 -19.16 -21.86 20.62
CA ILE A 304 -18.51 -22.96 19.89
C ILE A 304 -17.43 -23.63 20.77
N GLU A 305 -17.61 -24.91 21.08
CA GLU A 305 -16.67 -25.72 21.89
C GLU A 305 -15.74 -26.66 21.07
N ASP A 306 -15.69 -26.52 19.74
CA ASP A 306 -14.85 -27.38 18.88
C ASP A 306 -13.42 -26.84 18.72
N ASP A 307 -12.46 -27.40 19.46
CA ASP A 307 -11.03 -27.05 19.42
C ASP A 307 -10.44 -27.02 17.99
N THR A 308 -10.90 -27.90 17.09
CA THR A 308 -10.38 -27.98 15.72
C THR A 308 -10.89 -26.81 14.89
N LEU A 309 -12.17 -26.46 15.06
CA LEU A 309 -12.77 -25.30 14.42
C LEU A 309 -12.17 -24.00 14.96
N GLU A 310 -12.01 -23.87 16.27
CA GLU A 310 -11.36 -22.72 16.91
C GLU A 310 -9.95 -22.53 16.37
N THR A 311 -9.14 -23.60 16.30
CA THR A 311 -7.80 -23.55 15.73
C THR A 311 -7.81 -23.11 14.26
N GLY A 312 -8.79 -23.59 13.48
CA GLY A 312 -8.95 -23.21 12.07
C GLY A 312 -9.32 -21.74 11.88
N LEU A 313 -10.25 -21.23 12.69
CA LEU A 313 -10.68 -19.84 12.72
C LEU A 313 -9.55 -18.90 13.18
N ALA A 314 -8.80 -19.27 14.22
CA ALA A 314 -7.63 -18.52 14.69
C ALA A 314 -6.54 -18.43 13.61
N LEU A 315 -6.33 -19.51 12.84
CA LEU A 315 -5.40 -19.49 11.70
C LEU A 315 -5.89 -18.56 10.58
N PHE A 316 -7.20 -18.54 10.31
CA PHE A 316 -7.80 -17.59 9.37
C PHE A 316 -7.60 -16.15 9.85
N GLN A 317 -7.87 -15.84 11.13
CA GLN A 317 -7.60 -14.52 11.73
C GLN A 317 -6.15 -14.10 11.55
N GLN A 318 -5.21 -15.02 11.77
CA GLN A 318 -3.79 -14.71 11.59
C GLN A 318 -3.47 -14.31 10.15
N ASN A 319 -4.07 -14.98 9.16
CA ASN A 319 -3.89 -14.65 7.75
C ASN A 319 -4.62 -13.37 7.35
N TYR A 320 -5.80 -13.12 7.90
CA TYR A 320 -6.54 -11.87 7.76
C TYR A 320 -5.73 -10.68 8.28
N ASN A 321 -5.14 -10.79 9.48
CA ASN A 321 -4.28 -9.76 10.05
C ASN A 321 -3.02 -9.51 9.20
N LYS A 322 -2.40 -10.57 8.66
CA LYS A 322 -1.27 -10.44 7.72
C LYS A 322 -1.68 -9.75 6.42
N PHE A 323 -2.86 -10.07 5.88
CA PHE A 323 -3.39 -9.42 4.69
C PHE A 323 -3.60 -7.92 4.93
N ASN A 324 -4.24 -7.54 6.05
CA ASN A 324 -4.43 -6.15 6.42
C ASN A 324 -3.09 -5.41 6.59
N ALA A 325 -2.10 -6.03 7.23
CA ALA A 325 -0.76 -5.45 7.38
C ALA A 325 -0.03 -5.25 6.04
N VAL A 326 -0.27 -6.11 5.04
CA VAL A 326 0.25 -5.94 3.68
C VAL A 326 -0.51 -4.88 2.92
N GLN A 327 -1.81 -4.72 3.16
CA GLN A 327 -2.68 -3.77 2.46
C GLN A 327 -2.51 -2.32 2.95
N GLU A 328 -2.31 -2.11 4.26
CA GLU A 328 -2.24 -0.78 4.88
C GLU A 328 -1.22 0.17 4.21
N PRO A 329 0.00 -0.25 3.83
CA PRO A 329 0.92 0.59 3.07
C PRO A 329 0.35 1.08 1.74
N PHE A 330 -0.44 0.25 1.04
CA PHE A 330 -1.06 0.65 -0.22
C PHE A 330 -2.22 1.65 0.02
N GLU A 331 -2.98 1.51 1.09
CA GLU A 331 -4.01 2.50 1.47
C GLU A 331 -3.41 3.87 1.78
N SER A 332 -2.16 3.91 2.28
CA SER A 332 -1.45 5.16 2.59
C SER A 332 -0.96 5.94 1.35
N ILE A 333 -0.88 5.28 0.18
CA ILE A 333 -0.43 5.92 -1.05
C ILE A 333 -1.58 6.79 -1.60
N PRO A 334 -1.33 8.09 -1.90
CA PRO A 334 -2.36 9.03 -2.35
C PRO A 334 -2.68 8.83 -3.84
N TYR A 335 -3.18 7.66 -4.20
CA TYR A 335 -3.68 7.40 -5.54
C TYR A 335 -4.86 8.33 -5.84
N LYS A 336 -4.98 8.75 -7.10
CA LYS A 336 -5.99 9.69 -7.57
C LYS A 336 -7.04 9.05 -8.45
N LYS A 337 -6.73 7.91 -9.07
CA LYS A 337 -7.62 7.23 -10.01
C LYS A 337 -8.30 6.03 -9.37
N SER A 338 -8.22 4.87 -10.02
CA SER A 338 -9.04 3.70 -9.70
C SER A 338 -8.46 2.85 -8.58
N ALA A 339 -7.15 2.93 -8.31
CA ALA A 339 -6.48 2.07 -7.34
C ALA A 339 -7.14 2.05 -5.94
N PRO A 340 -7.59 3.17 -5.34
CA PRO A 340 -8.27 3.15 -4.04
C PRO A 340 -9.51 2.26 -4.02
N ALA A 341 -10.33 2.32 -5.08
CA ALA A 341 -11.54 1.52 -5.17
C ALA A 341 -11.24 0.02 -5.27
N TYR A 342 -10.15 -0.35 -5.94
CA TYR A 342 -9.71 -1.75 -6.07
C TYR A 342 -9.09 -2.27 -4.76
N ILE A 343 -8.32 -1.44 -4.06
CA ILE A 343 -7.78 -1.75 -2.73
C ILE A 343 -8.92 -1.99 -1.75
N GLN A 344 -9.91 -1.09 -1.72
CA GLN A 344 -11.11 -1.26 -0.90
C GLN A 344 -11.88 -2.52 -1.28
N ALA A 345 -12.07 -2.78 -2.59
CA ALA A 345 -12.78 -3.98 -3.03
C ALA A 345 -12.03 -5.26 -2.64
N SER A 346 -10.70 -5.26 -2.65
CA SER A 346 -9.90 -6.39 -2.15
C SER A 346 -10.17 -6.65 -0.66
N LYS A 347 -10.27 -5.58 0.15
CA LYS A 347 -10.58 -5.69 1.58
C LYS A 347 -11.98 -6.24 1.81
N ASN A 348 -12.97 -5.64 1.16
CA ASN A 348 -14.36 -6.07 1.25
C ASN A 348 -14.53 -7.52 0.78
N LEU A 349 -13.78 -7.96 -0.24
CA LEU A 349 -13.79 -9.34 -0.70
C LEU A 349 -13.26 -10.30 0.38
N VAL A 350 -12.15 -9.95 1.04
CA VAL A 350 -11.60 -10.78 2.13
C VAL A 350 -12.55 -10.80 3.33
N ASN A 351 -13.16 -9.67 3.69
CA ASN A 351 -14.18 -9.62 4.75
C ASN A 351 -15.37 -10.51 4.41
N ASN A 352 -15.90 -10.43 3.18
CA ASN A 352 -16.97 -11.31 2.71
C ASN A 352 -16.57 -12.80 2.78
N MET A 353 -15.34 -13.13 2.41
CA MET A 353 -14.83 -14.50 2.57
C MET A 353 -14.81 -14.95 4.04
N GLY A 354 -14.51 -14.03 4.97
CA GLY A 354 -14.62 -14.24 6.41
C GLY A 354 -16.06 -14.55 6.82
N THR A 355 -17.02 -13.70 6.46
CA THR A 355 -18.45 -13.89 6.75
C THR A 355 -18.97 -15.23 6.20
N VAL A 356 -18.65 -15.58 4.95
CA VAL A 356 -19.05 -16.87 4.36
C VAL A 356 -18.41 -18.04 5.11
N PHE A 357 -17.18 -17.88 5.59
CA PHE A 357 -16.51 -18.91 6.38
C PHE A 357 -17.17 -19.10 7.75
N GLU A 358 -17.51 -18.02 8.45
CA GLU A 358 -18.26 -18.02 9.72
C GLU A 358 -19.64 -18.66 9.56
N GLU A 359 -20.43 -18.24 8.57
CA GLU A 359 -21.74 -18.83 8.29
C GLU A 359 -21.66 -20.33 8.00
N THR A 360 -20.64 -20.75 7.24
CA THR A 360 -20.41 -22.16 6.93
C THR A 360 -20.00 -22.94 8.18
N ALA A 361 -19.11 -22.36 8.99
CA ALA A 361 -18.65 -22.95 10.25
C ALA A 361 -19.81 -23.16 11.23
N LEU A 362 -20.66 -22.15 11.40
CA LEU A 362 -21.85 -22.24 12.25
C LEU A 362 -22.75 -23.39 11.81
N LYS A 363 -23.09 -23.43 10.51
CA LYS A 363 -23.95 -24.48 9.97
C LYS A 363 -23.38 -25.89 10.17
N VAL A 364 -22.07 -26.06 9.98
CA VAL A 364 -21.42 -27.36 10.21
C VAL A 364 -21.47 -27.76 11.69
N THR A 365 -21.31 -26.79 12.60
CA THR A 365 -21.42 -27.03 14.05
C THR A 365 -22.84 -27.43 14.44
N GLU A 366 -23.86 -26.72 13.92
CA GLU A 366 -25.27 -27.06 14.12
C GLU A 366 -25.59 -28.47 13.60
N GLU A 367 -25.16 -28.82 12.38
CA GLU A 367 -25.35 -30.15 11.79
C GLU A 367 -24.65 -31.25 12.61
N LYS A 368 -23.46 -30.97 13.15
CA LYS A 368 -22.72 -31.90 14.03
C LYS A 368 -23.46 -32.13 15.34
N GLN A 369 -24.03 -31.08 15.94
CA GLN A 369 -24.82 -31.18 17.16
C GLN A 369 -26.09 -32.01 16.94
N GLU A 370 -26.83 -31.76 15.86
CA GLU A 370 -28.03 -32.55 15.51
C GLU A 370 -27.68 -34.04 15.32
N LEU A 371 -26.56 -34.34 14.68
CA LEU A 371 -26.09 -35.71 14.50
C LEU A 371 -25.71 -36.38 15.84
N ASN A 372 -25.07 -35.64 16.76
CA ASN A 372 -24.74 -36.16 18.09
C ASN A 372 -26.00 -36.44 18.91
N ASP A 373 -26.97 -35.52 18.94
CA ASP A 373 -28.26 -35.72 19.62
C ASP A 373 -28.98 -36.98 19.09
N LYS A 374 -28.94 -37.19 17.77
CA LYS A 374 -29.51 -38.38 17.14
C LYS A 374 -28.76 -39.67 17.49
N ILE A 375 -27.44 -39.61 17.64
CA ILE A 375 -26.63 -40.75 18.11
C ILE A 375 -27.03 -41.08 19.55
N ASP A 376 -27.14 -40.09 20.42
CA ASP A 376 -27.55 -40.29 21.82
C ASP A 376 -28.96 -40.90 21.93
N ASP A 377 -29.92 -40.43 21.13
CA ASP A 377 -31.27 -41.00 21.05
C ASP A 377 -31.24 -42.48 20.61
N LEU A 378 -30.44 -42.81 19.59
CA LEU A 378 -30.27 -44.18 19.11
C LEU A 378 -29.57 -45.07 20.15
N GLU A 379 -28.59 -44.55 20.89
CA GLU A 379 -27.95 -45.28 21.98
C GLU A 379 -28.92 -45.59 23.11
N GLN A 380 -29.80 -44.64 23.46
CA GLN A 380 -30.88 -44.87 24.42
C GLN A 380 -31.88 -45.92 23.93
N GLU A 381 -32.26 -45.88 22.65
CA GLU A 381 -33.15 -46.87 22.04
C GLU A 381 -32.51 -48.28 22.06
N VAL A 382 -31.24 -48.40 21.67
CA VAL A 382 -30.49 -49.67 21.71
C VAL A 382 -30.39 -50.20 23.15
N SER A 383 -30.10 -49.34 24.13
CA SER A 383 -30.09 -49.70 25.54
C SER A 383 -31.47 -50.20 26.02
N GLY A 384 -32.55 -49.52 25.61
CA GLY A 384 -33.93 -49.91 25.87
C GLY A 384 -34.28 -51.28 25.29
N LEU A 385 -33.94 -51.53 24.02
CA LEU A 385 -34.15 -52.81 23.34
C LEU A 385 -33.34 -53.93 23.99
N ASN A 386 -32.09 -53.68 24.38
CA ASN A 386 -31.27 -54.67 25.09
C ASN A 386 -31.90 -55.07 26.43
N ASN A 387 -32.45 -54.11 27.19
CA ASN A 387 -33.18 -54.39 28.41
C ASN A 387 -34.44 -55.24 28.16
N GLN A 388 -35.14 -55.02 27.05
CA GLN A 388 -36.28 -55.85 26.65
C GLN A 388 -35.86 -57.27 26.27
N ILE A 389 -34.77 -57.43 25.50
CA ILE A 389 -34.22 -58.74 25.14
C ILE A 389 -33.84 -59.53 26.40
N GLU A 390 -33.17 -58.89 27.35
CA GLU A 390 -32.81 -59.52 28.63
C GLU A 390 -34.04 -59.93 29.45
N LYS A 391 -35.09 -59.11 29.45
CA LYS A 391 -36.36 -59.49 30.08
C LYS A 391 -36.99 -60.70 29.40
N ILE A 392 -37.12 -60.71 28.08
CA ILE A 392 -37.67 -61.83 27.31
C ILE A 392 -36.87 -63.10 27.56
N ARG A 393 -35.53 -63.00 27.63
CA ARG A 393 -34.66 -64.14 27.92
C ARG A 393 -34.94 -64.73 29.30
N ARG A 394 -35.03 -63.89 30.34
CA ARG A 394 -35.38 -64.34 31.70
C ARG A 394 -36.76 -64.97 31.76
N ASP A 395 -37.74 -64.34 31.12
CA ASP A 395 -39.12 -64.84 31.08
C ASP A 395 -39.18 -66.20 30.37
N SER A 396 -38.45 -66.37 29.25
CA SER A 396 -38.34 -67.63 28.51
C SER A 396 -37.60 -68.72 29.31
N GLU A 397 -36.52 -68.37 30.02
CA GLU A 397 -35.80 -69.31 30.89
C GLU A 397 -36.68 -69.76 32.07
N ALA A 398 -37.44 -68.84 32.66
CA ALA A 398 -38.40 -69.15 33.72
C ALA A 398 -39.56 -70.04 33.22
N GLU A 399 -40.11 -69.75 32.04
CA GLU A 399 -41.15 -70.58 31.41
C GLU A 399 -40.63 -71.99 31.10
N LYS A 400 -39.41 -72.09 30.56
CA LYS A 400 -38.77 -73.39 30.30
C LYS A 400 -38.57 -74.20 31.58
N ALA A 401 -38.14 -73.56 32.67
CA ALA A 401 -37.99 -74.22 33.97
C ALA A 401 -39.34 -74.69 34.54
N ALA A 402 -40.38 -73.86 34.44
CA ALA A 402 -41.74 -74.21 34.87
C ALA A 402 -42.31 -75.38 34.05
N LEU A 403 -42.10 -75.37 32.72
CA LEU A 403 -42.52 -76.47 31.85
C LEU A 403 -41.81 -77.77 32.23
N GLN A 404 -40.49 -77.73 32.44
CA GLN A 404 -39.72 -78.89 32.85
C GLN A 404 -40.21 -79.47 34.18
N GLN A 405 -40.50 -78.62 35.16
CA GLN A 405 -41.06 -79.04 36.44
C GLN A 405 -42.46 -79.66 36.29
N SER A 406 -43.32 -79.06 35.45
CA SER A 406 -44.66 -79.59 35.19
C SER A 406 -44.64 -80.95 34.48
N LEU A 407 -43.70 -81.14 33.55
CA LEU A 407 -43.50 -82.39 32.84
C LEU A 407 -43.02 -83.50 33.78
N GLU A 408 -42.07 -83.18 34.66
CA GLU A 408 -41.58 -84.12 35.68
C GLU A 408 -42.69 -84.51 36.67
N ALA A 409 -43.52 -83.54 37.10
CA ALA A 409 -44.68 -83.81 37.94
C ALA A 409 -45.72 -84.70 37.22
N ALA A 410 -46.03 -84.42 35.95
CA ALA A 410 -46.96 -85.21 35.15
C ALA A 410 -46.45 -86.65 34.95
N PHE A 411 -45.16 -86.83 34.64
CA PHE A 411 -44.55 -88.15 34.51
C PHE A 411 -44.64 -88.96 35.81
N LEU A 412 -44.42 -88.30 36.96
CA LEU A 412 -44.52 -88.96 38.26
C LEU A 412 -45.98 -89.36 38.57
N GLN A 413 -46.94 -88.51 38.23
CA GLN A 413 -48.37 -88.78 38.38
C GLN A 413 -48.82 -89.95 37.48
N GLU A 414 -48.41 -89.97 36.22
CA GLU A 414 -48.71 -91.06 35.28
C GLU A 414 -48.11 -92.38 35.78
N LYS A 415 -46.85 -92.36 36.25
CA LYS A 415 -46.21 -93.53 36.87
C LYS A 415 -47.01 -94.05 38.07
N GLN A 416 -47.51 -93.16 38.92
CA GLN A 416 -48.37 -93.54 40.06
C GLN A 416 -49.70 -94.15 39.60
N GLN A 417 -50.37 -93.57 38.61
CA GLN A 417 -51.63 -94.11 38.06
C GLN A 417 -51.45 -95.51 37.48
N ILE A 418 -50.44 -95.68 36.62
CA ILE A 418 -50.11 -96.99 36.04
C ILE A 418 -49.85 -98.01 37.16
N THR A 419 -49.11 -97.62 38.19
CA THR A 419 -48.83 -98.50 39.35
C THR A 419 -50.13 -98.90 40.06
N GLN A 420 -51.04 -97.96 40.31
CA GLN A 420 -52.35 -98.22 40.91
C GLN A 420 -53.23 -99.13 40.04
N GLU A 421 -53.24 -98.96 38.72
CA GLU A 421 -53.95 -99.85 37.79
C GLU A 421 -53.42 -101.28 37.84
N TYR A 422 -52.09 -101.45 37.82
CA TYR A 422 -51.47 -102.77 37.97
C TYR A 422 -51.81 -103.42 39.32
N VAL A 423 -51.71 -102.66 40.42
CA VAL A 423 -52.11 -103.11 41.76
C VAL A 423 -53.58 -103.56 41.76
N GLY A 424 -54.48 -102.76 41.17
CA GLY A 424 -55.90 -103.10 41.04
C GLY A 424 -56.17 -104.37 40.22
N LEU A 425 -55.43 -104.58 39.12
CA LEU A 425 -55.50 -105.82 38.34
C LEU A 425 -55.05 -107.03 39.15
N TYR A 426 -53.94 -106.93 39.89
CA TYR A 426 -53.48 -108.02 40.75
C TYR A 426 -54.46 -108.31 41.88
N ASP A 427 -55.05 -107.29 42.50
CA ASP A 427 -56.10 -107.44 43.50
C ASP A 427 -57.33 -108.16 42.93
N GLY A 428 -57.80 -107.75 41.74
CA GLY A 428 -58.94 -108.39 41.07
C GLY A 428 -58.68 -109.85 40.72
N ILE A 429 -57.50 -110.16 40.17
CA ILE A 429 -57.09 -111.54 39.85
C ILE A 429 -57.01 -112.37 41.13
N LEU A 430 -56.32 -111.90 42.17
CA LEU A 430 -56.13 -112.63 43.41
C LEU A 430 -57.43 -112.85 44.18
N ALA A 431 -58.35 -111.88 44.16
CA ALA A 431 -59.69 -112.04 44.71
C ALA A 431 -60.46 -113.17 44.02
N SER A 432 -60.35 -113.28 42.68
CA SER A 432 -61.04 -114.33 41.91
C SER A 432 -60.56 -115.75 42.24
N VAL A 433 -59.26 -115.91 42.54
CA VAL A 433 -58.65 -117.21 42.88
C VAL A 433 -58.54 -117.46 44.39
N LYS A 434 -59.04 -116.53 45.23
CA LYS A 434 -58.93 -116.56 46.71
C LYS A 434 -57.51 -116.80 47.19
N ALA A 435 -56.53 -116.17 46.55
CA ALA A 435 -55.12 -116.31 46.88
C ALA A 435 -54.62 -115.07 47.65
N ALA A 436 -53.76 -115.29 48.62
CA ALA A 436 -53.17 -114.25 49.47
C ALA A 436 -52.07 -113.46 48.76
N ALA A 437 -51.35 -114.10 47.84
CA ALA A 437 -50.23 -113.52 47.13
C ALA A 437 -49.93 -114.30 45.83
N VAL A 438 -49.23 -113.66 44.89
CA VAL A 438 -48.80 -114.26 43.62
C VAL A 438 -47.38 -113.83 43.27
N VAL A 439 -46.60 -114.72 42.66
CA VAL A 439 -45.32 -114.36 42.04
C VAL A 439 -45.60 -113.51 40.81
N VAL A 440 -45.10 -112.28 40.80
CA VAL A 440 -45.28 -111.32 39.69
C VAL A 440 -44.14 -111.45 38.69
N SER A 441 -42.91 -111.51 39.20
CA SER A 441 -41.73 -111.75 38.40
C SER A 441 -40.74 -112.60 39.16
N ALA A 442 -40.02 -113.45 38.44
CA ALA A 442 -38.95 -114.28 38.96
C ALA A 442 -37.82 -114.25 37.93
N ASN A 443 -36.98 -113.23 38.02
CA ASN A 443 -35.89 -113.01 37.06
C ASN A 443 -34.58 -113.68 37.52
N SER A 444 -34.37 -113.77 38.83
CA SER A 444 -33.24 -114.47 39.46
C SER A 444 -33.63 -114.93 40.87
N LYS A 445 -32.83 -115.80 41.50
CA LYS A 445 -33.04 -116.27 42.89
C LYS A 445 -33.21 -115.11 43.90
N ASP A 446 -32.52 -114.00 43.66
CA ASP A 446 -32.54 -112.81 44.52
C ASP A 446 -33.57 -111.75 44.05
N SER A 447 -34.24 -112.00 42.92
CA SER A 447 -35.17 -111.07 42.27
C SER A 447 -36.50 -111.78 41.94
N ILE A 448 -37.12 -112.33 42.99
CA ILE A 448 -38.49 -112.83 42.94
C ILE A 448 -39.38 -111.76 43.58
N ARG A 449 -40.19 -111.10 42.76
CA ARG A 449 -41.22 -110.15 43.21
C ARG A 449 -42.54 -110.86 43.39
N ILE A 450 -43.14 -110.66 44.55
CA ILE A 450 -44.44 -111.19 44.92
C ILE A 450 -45.36 -110.02 45.18
N TYR A 451 -46.54 -110.06 44.58
CA TYR A 451 -47.63 -109.17 44.96
C TYR A 451 -48.45 -109.80 46.07
N VAL A 452 -48.76 -109.02 47.10
CA VAL A 452 -49.55 -109.45 48.26
C VAL A 452 -50.80 -108.59 48.37
N VAL A 453 -51.96 -109.22 48.57
CA VAL A 453 -53.24 -108.48 48.70
C VAL A 453 -53.24 -107.59 49.96
N PRO A 454 -53.90 -106.42 49.93
CA PRO A 454 -53.91 -105.44 51.02
C PRO A 454 -54.16 -106.02 52.42
N GLU A 455 -55.13 -106.93 52.54
CA GLU A 455 -55.52 -107.57 53.81
C GLU A 455 -54.36 -108.35 54.46
N GLN A 456 -53.45 -108.88 53.65
CA GLN A 456 -52.32 -109.70 54.12
C GLN A 456 -51.05 -108.86 54.34
N ARG A 457 -51.00 -107.63 53.83
CA ARG A 457 -49.84 -106.73 53.95
C ARG A 457 -49.53 -106.38 55.39
N ALA A 458 -50.56 -106.15 56.21
CA ALA A 458 -50.41 -105.79 57.63
C ALA A 458 -49.71 -106.90 58.46
N HIS A 459 -49.72 -108.14 57.97
CA HIS A 459 -49.03 -109.24 58.63
C HIS A 459 -47.55 -109.31 58.26
N ILE A 460 -47.12 -108.65 57.18
CA ILE A 460 -45.73 -108.66 56.70
C ILE A 460 -44.95 -107.52 57.32
N THR A 461 -44.05 -107.86 58.26
CA THR A 461 -43.13 -106.90 58.90
C THR A 461 -41.83 -106.76 58.11
N GLU A 462 -40.95 -105.82 58.50
CA GLU A 462 -39.61 -105.70 57.91
C GLU A 462 -38.74 -106.97 58.07
N ALA A 463 -38.96 -107.75 59.13
CA ALA A 463 -38.32 -109.05 59.32
C ALA A 463 -38.83 -110.11 58.31
N GLY A 464 -39.94 -109.82 57.65
CA GLY A 464 -40.63 -110.65 56.68
C GLY A 464 -41.52 -111.72 57.29
N VAL A 465 -42.31 -112.37 56.44
CA VAL A 465 -43.24 -113.45 56.83
C VAL A 465 -42.95 -114.71 56.05
N GLY A 466 -43.02 -115.86 56.74
CA GLY A 466 -42.88 -117.16 56.12
C GLY A 466 -43.91 -117.37 55.02
N ALA A 467 -43.47 -117.77 53.85
CA ALA A 467 -44.33 -117.97 52.69
C ALA A 467 -43.93 -119.21 51.91
N GLU A 468 -44.91 -119.77 51.21
CA GLU A 468 -44.73 -120.98 50.43
C GLU A 468 -45.23 -120.74 49.00
N ILE A 469 -44.33 -120.77 48.02
CA ILE A 469 -44.69 -120.71 46.60
C ILE A 469 -45.15 -122.11 46.19
N LYS A 470 -46.39 -122.23 45.71
CA LYS A 470 -46.98 -123.51 45.30
C LYS A 470 -46.77 -123.75 43.81
N GLY A 471 -45.85 -124.66 43.48
CA GLY A 471 -45.65 -125.21 42.14
C GLY A 471 -45.79 -126.74 42.12
N THR A 472 -45.05 -127.41 41.22
CA THR A 472 -44.91 -128.88 41.22
C THR A 472 -44.20 -129.41 42.47
N LYS A 473 -43.37 -128.56 43.10
CA LYS A 473 -42.87 -128.71 44.48
C LYS A 473 -43.04 -127.38 45.21
N THR A 474 -43.24 -127.46 46.53
CA THR A 474 -43.41 -126.27 47.37
C THR A 474 -42.05 -125.67 47.71
N VAL A 475 -41.83 -124.39 47.38
CA VAL A 475 -40.65 -123.63 47.79
C VAL A 475 -41.00 -122.80 49.02
N LYS A 476 -40.26 -122.98 50.12
CA LYS A 476 -40.47 -122.22 51.37
C LYS A 476 -39.48 -121.07 51.47
N GLY A 477 -39.97 -119.90 51.86
CA GLY A 477 -39.18 -118.70 51.99
C GLY A 477 -39.80 -117.69 52.92
N ILE A 478 -39.29 -116.47 52.85
CA ILE A 478 -39.72 -115.30 53.61
C ILE A 478 -40.02 -114.18 52.61
N ILE A 479 -41.14 -113.49 52.80
CA ILE A 479 -41.52 -112.32 52.00
C ILE A 479 -41.18 -111.06 52.78
N LYS A 480 -40.45 -110.12 52.17
CA LYS A 480 -40.06 -108.83 52.76
C LYS A 480 -40.52 -107.62 51.94
N PRO A 481 -40.87 -106.48 52.57
CA PRO A 481 -41.33 -105.30 51.86
C PRO A 481 -40.23 -104.69 50.98
N ILE A 482 -40.64 -104.07 49.86
CA ILE A 482 -39.78 -103.27 48.98
C ILE A 482 -40.08 -101.79 49.27
N ALA A 483 -39.07 -100.99 49.61
CA ALA A 483 -39.23 -99.62 50.14
C ALA A 483 -40.03 -98.66 49.23
N ASP A 484 -39.96 -98.83 47.91
CA ASP A 484 -40.53 -97.89 46.92
C ASP A 484 -41.68 -98.49 46.09
N ASP A 485 -42.20 -99.67 46.45
CA ASP A 485 -43.17 -100.40 45.62
C ASP A 485 -44.31 -101.00 46.48
N PRO A 486 -45.26 -100.17 46.95
CA PRO A 486 -46.26 -100.58 47.93
C PRO A 486 -47.18 -101.66 47.37
N GLY A 487 -47.16 -102.83 48.01
CA GLY A 487 -47.93 -104.01 47.62
C GLY A 487 -47.11 -105.09 46.92
N PHE A 488 -45.89 -104.76 46.52
CA PHE A 488 -44.90 -105.72 46.04
C PHE A 488 -43.86 -105.98 47.13
N TYR A 489 -43.45 -107.23 47.18
CA TYR A 489 -42.55 -107.76 48.19
C TYR A 489 -41.52 -108.64 47.52
N ARG A 490 -40.33 -108.73 48.12
CA ARG A 490 -39.29 -109.65 47.65
C ARG A 490 -39.43 -110.99 48.37
N PHE A 491 -39.37 -112.09 47.63
CA PHE A 491 -39.20 -113.42 48.21
C PHE A 491 -37.73 -113.71 48.42
N GLU A 492 -37.39 -114.20 49.60
CA GLU A 492 -36.06 -114.70 49.95
C GLU A 492 -36.19 -116.15 50.42
N SER A 493 -35.22 -117.01 50.10
CA SER A 493 -35.18 -118.40 50.60
C SER A 493 -35.22 -118.43 52.13
N ALA A 494 -35.90 -119.42 52.70
CA ALA A 494 -35.91 -119.62 54.15
C ALA A 494 -34.49 -119.94 54.63
N LEU A 495 -34.14 -119.58 55.86
CA LEU A 495 -32.87 -119.99 56.45
C LEU A 495 -33.02 -121.38 57.10
N ASP A 496 -31.99 -122.22 56.99
CA ASP A 496 -31.90 -123.51 57.66
C ASP A 496 -31.68 -123.33 59.18
N LYS A 497 -31.63 -124.43 59.94
CA LYS A 497 -31.44 -124.39 61.41
C LYS A 497 -30.09 -123.80 61.84
N VAL A 498 -29.17 -123.58 60.89
CA VAL A 498 -27.81 -123.06 61.08
C VAL A 498 -27.68 -121.63 60.52
N GLY A 499 -28.75 -121.07 59.94
CA GLY A 499 -28.79 -119.71 59.42
C GLY A 499 -28.40 -119.56 57.94
N ASN A 500 -28.21 -120.65 57.19
CA ASN A 500 -27.90 -120.58 55.75
C ASN A 500 -29.18 -120.57 54.90
N PRO A 501 -29.24 -119.83 53.80
CA PRO A 501 -30.38 -119.90 52.88
C PRO A 501 -30.55 -121.33 52.35
N VAL A 502 -31.75 -121.86 52.52
CA VAL A 502 -32.18 -123.16 52.01
C VAL A 502 -32.21 -123.05 50.49
N ASP A 503 -31.25 -123.70 49.84
CA ASP A 503 -31.17 -123.71 48.39
C ASP A 503 -32.43 -124.36 47.81
N PHE A 504 -33.04 -123.69 46.84
CA PHE A 504 -34.20 -124.19 46.12
C PHE A 504 -33.95 -124.07 44.62
N ASP A 505 -34.57 -124.99 43.88
CA ASP A 505 -34.50 -124.99 42.44
C ASP A 505 -35.35 -123.83 41.88
N PHE A 506 -34.67 -122.79 41.42
CA PHE A 506 -35.28 -121.58 40.89
C PHE A 506 -36.16 -121.84 39.67
N SER A 507 -35.87 -122.90 38.89
CA SER A 507 -36.70 -123.28 37.74
C SER A 507 -38.13 -123.67 38.13
N LEU A 508 -38.38 -123.90 39.43
CA LEU A 508 -39.70 -124.19 39.98
C LEU A 508 -40.51 -122.94 40.32
N VAL A 509 -39.91 -121.75 40.29
CA VAL A 509 -40.59 -120.47 40.54
C VAL A 509 -40.90 -119.80 39.22
N ALA A 510 -42.19 -119.61 38.93
CA ALA A 510 -42.66 -118.96 37.72
C ALA A 510 -43.65 -117.85 38.04
N PRO A 511 -43.69 -116.77 37.25
CA PRO A 511 -44.75 -115.76 37.32
C PRO A 511 -46.15 -116.41 37.26
N GLY A 512 -47.09 -115.88 38.04
CA GLY A 512 -48.46 -116.39 38.18
C GLY A 512 -48.64 -117.48 39.23
N GLN A 513 -47.58 -117.99 39.86
CA GLN A 513 -47.71 -118.98 40.93
C GLN A 513 -48.27 -118.36 42.22
N ILE A 514 -49.22 -119.06 42.83
CA ILE A 514 -49.84 -118.63 44.09
C ILE A 514 -48.84 -118.82 45.23
N VAL A 515 -48.68 -117.76 46.03
CA VAL A 515 -47.88 -117.77 47.23
C VAL A 515 -48.79 -117.80 48.45
N LYS A 516 -48.61 -118.82 49.28
CA LYS A 516 -49.31 -118.94 50.55
C LYS A 516 -48.52 -118.19 51.61
N VAL A 517 -49.06 -117.08 52.09
CA VAL A 517 -48.52 -116.34 53.23
C VAL A 517 -48.91 -117.08 54.51
N SER A 518 -47.93 -117.42 55.34
CA SER A 518 -48.16 -118.09 56.62
C SER A 518 -48.37 -117.01 57.68
N ALA A 519 -49.61 -116.55 57.84
CA ALA A 519 -49.97 -115.72 58.98
C ALA A 519 -49.66 -116.49 60.27
N LYS A 520 -48.83 -115.91 61.13
CA LYS A 520 -48.52 -116.45 62.45
C LYS A 520 -49.41 -115.79 63.49
#